data_AF-A0A438XJA0-F1
#
_entry.id   AF-A0A438XJA0-F1
#
_cell.length_a   1.000
_cell.length_b   1.000
_cell.length_c   1.000
_cell.angle_alpha   90.00
_cell.angle_beta   90.00
_cell.angle_gamma   90.00
#
_symmetry.space_group_name_H-M   'P 1'
#
loop_
_entity.id
_entity.type
_entity.pdbx_description
1 polymer ?
#
loop_
_entity_poly.entity_id
_entity_poly.type
_entity_poly.pdbx_seq_one_letter_code
_entity_poly.pdbx_strand_id
1 'polypeptide(L)'
;MRYIKFFKELNNKNVNLVGGKNASIGEMFQELVPIGIKVPDGFAITSEAYWYLLEQGGAKQKIIELLENVDATEIDVLKIRSKQIRELIFGTPFPSDL
;
A
#
# COMPACT_ATOMS: atom_id res chain seq x y z
N MET A 1 3.27 -15.08 8.24
CA MET A 1 2.59 -14.35 7.14
C MET A 1 1.85 -13.14 7.70
N ARG A 2 2.59 -12.18 8.29
CA ARG A 2 1.99 -11.01 8.94
C ARG A 2 1.56 -9.93 7.93
N TYR A 3 2.35 -9.75 6.87
CA TYR A 3 2.28 -8.62 5.95
C TYR A 3 1.51 -8.89 4.65
N ILE A 4 0.96 -10.11 4.50
CA ILE A 4 0.14 -10.49 3.36
C ILE A 4 -1.17 -11.13 3.80
N LYS A 5 -2.20 -11.00 2.96
CA LYS A 5 -3.49 -11.68 3.10
C LYS A 5 -3.93 -12.25 1.77
N PHE A 6 -4.30 -13.53 1.73
CA PHE A 6 -4.85 -14.13 0.51
C PHE A 6 -6.26 -13.60 0.24
N PHE A 7 -6.66 -13.56 -1.03
CA PHE A 7 -8.00 -13.07 -1.39
C PHE A 7 -9.13 -13.88 -0.75
N LYS A 8 -8.93 -15.19 -0.52
CA LYS A 8 -9.84 -16.03 0.26
C LYS A 8 -10.03 -15.61 1.73
N GLU A 9 -9.19 -14.72 2.26
CA GLU A 9 -9.25 -14.20 3.62
C GLU A 9 -9.78 -12.75 3.69
N LEU A 10 -10.10 -12.14 2.55
CA LEU A 10 -10.41 -10.71 2.44
C LEU A 10 -11.86 -10.46 2.03
N ASN A 11 -12.52 -9.56 2.72
CA ASN A 11 -13.84 -9.06 2.38
C ASN A 11 -13.88 -7.53 2.57
N ASN A 12 -15.03 -6.92 2.33
CA ASN A 12 -15.23 -5.47 2.46
C ASN A 12 -14.94 -4.90 3.87
N LYS A 13 -14.80 -5.74 4.91
CA LYS A 13 -14.39 -5.28 6.26
C LYS A 13 -12.88 -5.02 6.35
N ASN A 14 -12.09 -5.48 5.37
CA ASN A 14 -10.63 -5.36 5.38
C ASN A 14 -10.10 -4.11 4.66
N VAL A 15 -10.96 -3.16 4.28
CA VAL A 15 -10.56 -1.94 3.54
C VAL A 15 -9.43 -1.17 4.22
N ASN A 16 -9.45 -1.05 5.55
CA ASN A 16 -8.40 -0.33 6.30
C ASN A 16 -7.04 -1.04 6.24
N LEU A 17 -7.03 -2.36 6.02
CA LEU A 17 -5.82 -3.18 6.00
C LEU A 17 -5.23 -3.32 4.60
N VAL A 18 -6.06 -3.41 3.56
CA VAL A 18 -5.59 -3.73 2.19
C VAL A 18 -6.05 -2.75 1.11
N GLY A 19 -6.86 -1.75 1.48
CA GLY A 19 -7.50 -0.82 0.56
C GLY A 19 -8.76 -1.39 -0.11
N GLY A 20 -9.59 -0.50 -0.67
CA GLY A 20 -10.88 -0.87 -1.27
C GLY A 20 -10.77 -1.88 -2.42
N LYS A 21 -9.77 -1.72 -3.29
CA LYS A 21 -9.58 -2.62 -4.45
C LYS A 21 -9.35 -4.07 -4.02
N ASN A 22 -8.42 -4.30 -3.09
CA ASN A 22 -8.09 -5.65 -2.64
C ASN A 22 -9.23 -6.26 -1.80
N ALA A 23 -9.91 -5.44 -1.00
CA ALA A 23 -11.10 -5.88 -0.26
C ALA A 23 -12.22 -6.35 -1.21
N SER A 24 -12.50 -5.58 -2.27
CA SER A 24 -13.50 -5.96 -3.28
C SER A 24 -13.08 -7.18 -4.11
N ILE A 25 -11.79 -7.32 -4.46
CA ILE A 25 -11.31 -8.55 -5.13
C ILE A 25 -11.49 -9.77 -4.22
N GLY A 26 -11.18 -9.65 -2.93
CA GLY A 26 -11.42 -10.72 -1.96
C GLY A 26 -12.90 -11.10 -1.85
N GLU A 27 -13.79 -10.11 -1.78
CA GLU A 27 -15.24 -10.33 -1.80
C GLU A 27 -15.67 -11.08 -3.07
N MET A 28 -15.24 -10.61 -4.24
CA MET A 28 -15.54 -11.27 -5.51
C MET A 28 -14.99 -12.69 -5.55
N PHE A 29 -13.78 -12.91 -5.04
CA PHE A 29 -13.15 -14.21 -5.00
C PHE A 29 -13.96 -15.20 -4.14
N GLN A 30 -14.42 -14.78 -2.96
CA GLN A 30 -15.18 -15.63 -2.06
C GLN A 30 -16.61 -15.90 -2.56
N GLU A 31 -17.28 -14.90 -3.12
CA GLU A 31 -18.70 -15.01 -3.48
C GLU A 31 -18.94 -15.50 -4.91
N LEU A 32 -18.06 -15.15 -5.85
CA LEU A 32 -18.30 -15.37 -7.29
C LEU A 32 -17.63 -16.64 -7.81
N VAL A 33 -16.48 -17.04 -7.26
CA VAL A 33 -15.79 -18.28 -7.66
C VAL A 33 -16.65 -19.53 -7.42
N PRO A 34 -17.36 -19.68 -6.28
CA PRO A 34 -18.23 -20.84 -6.04
C PRO A 34 -19.38 -20.98 -7.05
N ILE A 35 -19.82 -19.87 -7.65
CA ILE A 35 -20.89 -19.85 -8.67
C ILE A 35 -20.35 -19.86 -10.11
N GLY A 36 -19.05 -20.13 -10.28
CA GLY A 36 -18.42 -20.35 -11.59
C GLY A 36 -17.91 -19.09 -12.29
N ILE A 37 -17.96 -17.92 -11.64
CA ILE A 37 -17.36 -16.70 -12.17
C ILE A 37 -15.87 -16.70 -11.85
N LYS A 38 -15.05 -16.49 -12.88
CA LYS A 38 -13.59 -16.53 -12.76
C LYS A 38 -13.07 -15.24 -12.15
N VAL A 39 -12.46 -15.35 -10.97
CA VAL A 39 -11.68 -14.29 -10.33
C VAL A 39 -10.26 -14.82 -10.13
N PRO A 40 -9.20 -14.07 -10.53
CA PRO A 40 -7.83 -14.50 -10.30
C PRO A 40 -7.54 -14.66 -8.80
N ASP A 41 -6.84 -15.73 -8.43
CA ASP A 41 -6.32 -15.91 -7.07
C ASP A 41 -5.05 -15.08 -6.86
N GLY A 42 -4.74 -14.80 -5.59
CA GLY A 42 -3.59 -14.01 -5.20
C GLY A 42 -3.64 -13.56 -3.75
N PHE A 43 -2.83 -12.55 -3.46
CA PHE A 43 -2.73 -11.95 -2.13
C PHE A 43 -2.56 -10.44 -2.22
N ALA A 44 -2.92 -9.76 -1.14
CA ALA A 44 -2.67 -8.35 -0.94
C ALA A 44 -1.55 -8.15 0.07
N ILE A 45 -0.69 -7.16 -0.20
CA ILE A 45 0.25 -6.60 0.78
C ILE A 45 -0.55 -5.66 1.70
N THR A 46 -0.36 -5.77 3.02
CA THR A 46 -1.11 -4.98 4.00
C THR A 46 -0.55 -3.56 4.14
N SER A 47 -1.36 -2.63 4.63
CA SER A 47 -0.92 -1.28 5.00
C SER A 47 0.14 -1.31 6.10
N GLU A 48 0.11 -2.30 6.99
CA GLU A 48 1.16 -2.52 8.00
C GLU A 48 2.53 -2.80 7.36
N ALA A 49 2.56 -3.56 6.25
CA ALA A 49 3.78 -3.84 5.50
C ALA A 49 4.41 -2.55 4.94
N TYR A 50 3.57 -1.67 4.39
CA TYR A 50 3.97 -0.38 3.87
C TYR A 50 4.56 0.51 4.97
N TRP A 51 3.88 0.63 6.12
CA TRP A 51 4.39 1.43 7.23
C TRP A 51 5.69 0.86 7.80
N TYR A 52 5.78 -0.46 7.94
CA TYR A 52 6.99 -1.14 8.41
C TYR A 52 8.20 -0.87 7.49
N LEU A 53 8.03 -0.96 6.17
CA LEU A 53 9.05 -0.60 5.19
C LEU A 53 9.53 0.84 5.36
N LEU A 54 8.60 1.80 5.44
CA LEU A 54 8.98 3.21 5.56
C LEU A 54 9.66 3.54 6.89
N GLU A 55 9.27 2.88 7.97
CA GLU A 55 9.85 3.07 9.30
C GLU A 55 11.25 2.46 9.40
N GLN A 56 11.39 1.16 9.12
CA GLN A 56 12.67 0.46 9.22
C GLN A 56 13.67 0.90 8.14
N GLY A 57 13.16 1.28 6.97
CA GLY A 57 13.96 1.81 5.89
C GLY A 57 14.36 3.28 6.05
N GLY A 58 13.95 3.95 7.13
CA GLY A 58 14.34 5.33 7.44
C GLY A 58 13.78 6.38 6.48
N ALA A 59 12.72 6.05 5.74
CA ALA A 59 12.09 6.95 4.77
C ALA A 59 10.98 7.81 5.40
N LYS A 60 10.26 7.28 6.39
CA LYS A 60 9.06 7.94 6.96
C LYS A 60 9.32 9.38 7.39
N GLN A 61 10.36 9.60 8.19
CA GLN A 61 10.67 10.92 8.74
C GLN A 61 11.05 11.92 7.64
N LYS A 62 11.86 11.49 6.67
CA LYS A 62 12.26 12.33 5.52
C LYS A 62 11.06 12.68 4.63
N ILE A 63 10.10 11.77 4.46
CA ILE A 63 8.85 12.07 3.72
C ILE A 63 8.05 13.15 4.44
N ILE A 64 7.94 13.08 5.77
CA ILE A 64 7.25 14.09 6.58
C ILE A 64 7.93 15.45 6.39
N GLU A 65 9.25 15.52 6.56
CA GLU A 65 10.03 16.76 6.35
C GLU A 65 9.87 17.34 4.94
N LEU A 66 9.78 16.49 3.91
CA LEU A 66 9.55 16.94 2.53
C LEU A 66 8.14 17.48 2.29
N LEU A 67 7.17 17.09 3.11
CA LEU A 67 5.77 17.52 3.04
C LEU A 67 5.47 18.71 3.95
N GLU A 68 6.36 19.05 4.88
CA GLU A 68 6.20 20.21 5.76
C GLU A 68 6.09 21.51 4.94
N ASN A 69 5.11 22.34 5.29
CA ASN A 69 4.86 23.65 4.69
C ASN A 69 4.65 23.64 3.16
N VAL A 70 4.26 22.50 2.59
CA VAL A 70 3.91 22.42 1.17
C VAL A 70 2.60 23.15 0.90
N ASP A 71 2.65 24.17 0.06
CA ASP A 71 1.47 24.80 -0.52
C ASP A 71 0.99 23.99 -1.73
N ALA A 72 -0.26 23.52 -1.67
CA ALA A 72 -0.87 22.72 -2.74
C ALA A 72 -1.13 23.52 -4.05
N THR A 73 -1.00 24.84 -4.01
CA THR A 73 -1.15 25.72 -5.18
C THR A 73 0.18 25.92 -5.93
N GLU A 74 1.32 25.66 -5.28
CA GLU A 74 2.64 25.76 -5.88
C GLU A 74 3.01 24.50 -6.67
N ILE A 75 2.43 24.37 -7.86
CA ILE A 75 2.56 23.17 -8.71
C ILE A 75 4.03 22.76 -8.98
N ASP A 76 4.94 23.72 -9.14
CA ASP A 76 6.34 23.40 -9.41
C ASP A 76 7.07 22.87 -8.17
N VAL A 77 6.73 23.37 -6.98
CA VAL A 77 7.21 22.79 -5.71
C VAL A 77 6.66 21.38 -5.53
N LEU A 78 5.37 21.15 -5.80
CA LEU A 78 4.76 19.82 -5.74
C LEU A 78 5.47 18.81 -6.65
N LYS A 79 5.82 19.21 -7.88
CA LYS A 79 6.57 18.34 -8.82
C LYS A 79 7.93 17.93 -8.25
N ILE A 80 8.66 18.89 -7.67
CA ILE A 80 9.99 18.62 -7.09
C ILE A 80 9.86 17.71 -5.87
N ARG A 81 9.00 18.05 -4.91
CA ARG A 81 8.82 17.29 -3.65
C ARG A 81 8.30 15.88 -3.91
N SER A 82 7.30 15.72 -4.80
CA SER A 82 6.78 14.41 -5.16
C SER A 82 7.80 13.53 -5.89
N LYS A 83 8.71 14.11 -6.68
CA LYS A 83 9.84 13.37 -7.26
C LYS A 83 10.78 12.87 -6.17
N GLN A 84 11.19 13.75 -5.25
CA GLN A 84 12.08 13.38 -4.14
C GLN A 84 11.48 12.28 -3.25
N ILE A 85 10.19 12.36 -2.93
CA ILE A 85 9.49 11.33 -2.14
C ILE A 85 9.48 9.99 -2.89
N ARG A 86 9.20 9.98 -4.20
CA ARG A 86 9.23 8.74 -5.00
C ARG A 86 10.63 8.12 -5.05
N GLU A 87 11.66 8.94 -5.27
CA GLU A 87 13.05 8.49 -5.27
C GLU A 87 13.46 7.90 -3.92
N LEU A 88 13.03 8.54 -2.82
CA LEU A 88 13.26 8.04 -1.48
C LEU A 88 12.60 6.67 -1.25
N ILE A 89 11.32 6.51 -1.63
CA ILE A 89 10.61 5.23 -1.49
C ILE A 89 11.30 4.15 -2.34
N PHE A 90 11.65 4.43 -3.59
CA PHE A 90 12.31 3.45 -4.47
C PHE A 90 13.73 3.11 -4.03
N GLY A 91 14.43 4.03 -3.37
CA GLY A 91 15.75 3.79 -2.80
C GLY A 91 15.73 3.13 -1.42
N THR A 92 14.55 2.92 -0.83
CA THR A 92 14.42 2.31 0.50
C THR A 92 14.61 0.80 0.41
N PRO A 93 15.60 0.20 1.09
CA PRO A 93 15.78 -1.24 1.08
C PRO A 93 14.65 -1.94 1.84
N PHE A 94 14.25 -3.12 1.37
CA PHE A 94 13.31 -3.95 2.10
C PHE A 94 13.97 -4.52 3.37
N PRO A 95 13.29 -4.46 4.54
CA PRO A 95 13.70 -5.23 5.71
C PRO A 95 13.77 -6.72 5.37
N SER A 96 14.76 -7.44 5.90
CA SER A 96 14.98 -8.86 5.58
C SER A 96 13.84 -9.79 6.00
N ASP A 97 12.95 -9.31 6.88
CA ASP A 97 11.81 -10.04 7.43
C ASP A 97 10.45 -9.59 6.85
N LEU A 98 10.47 -8.73 5.82
CA LEU A 98 9.31 -8.30 5.05
C LEU A 98 9.16 -9.13 3.76
#